data_AF-A0A1B6MRG2-F1
#
_entry.id   AF-A0A1B6MRG2-F1
#
_cell.length_a   1.000
_cell.length_b   1.000
_cell.length_c   1.000
_cell.angle_alpha   90.00
_cell.angle_beta   90.00
_cell.angle_gamma   90.00
#
_symmetry.space_group_name_H-M   'P 1'
#
loop_
_entity.id
_entity.type
_entity.pdbx_description
1 polymer ?
#
loop_
_entity_poly.entity_id
_entity_poly.type
_entity_poly.pdbx_seq_one_letter_code
_entity_poly.pdbx_strand_id
1 'polypeptide(L)'
;RESTTNSNGAYIIEIMAQEESKAVYPAPSVRTEVTVILMDVNDETPTFRSKMYACEVNENAPANTPLTFLGHVVPQVFDFDQGNNGTFDMFIEDEEGIFEVTPHQG
;
A
#
# COMPACT_ATOMS: atom_id res chain seq x y z
N ARG A 1 3.06 8.12 -8.71
CA ARG A 1 3.83 8.26 -7.46
C ARG A 1 3.03 9.05 -6.44
N GLU A 2 2.51 8.34 -5.47
CA GLU A 2 1.73 8.91 -4.37
C GLU A 2 2.51 10.02 -3.66
N SER A 3 1.79 11.04 -3.19
CA SER A 3 2.42 12.16 -2.51
C SER A 3 2.72 11.81 -1.05
N THR A 4 3.99 11.93 -0.66
CA THR A 4 4.45 11.71 0.72
C THR A 4 3.87 12.70 1.74
N THR A 5 3.21 13.78 1.29
CA THR A 5 2.61 14.80 2.15
C THR A 5 1.09 14.70 2.28
N ASN A 6 0.44 13.80 1.53
CA ASN A 6 -1.02 13.66 1.57
C ASN A 6 -1.43 12.21 1.28
N SER A 7 -1.66 11.44 2.34
CA SER A 7 -2.00 10.02 2.28
C SER A 7 -3.24 9.71 1.45
N ASN A 8 -4.13 10.68 1.23
CA ASN A 8 -5.39 10.45 0.52
C ASN A 8 -5.39 11.06 -0.90
N GLY A 9 -4.25 11.59 -1.36
CA GLY A 9 -4.11 12.16 -2.70
C GLY A 9 -4.99 13.38 -3.00
N ALA A 10 -5.62 14.00 -1.99
CA ALA A 10 -6.67 15.01 -2.19
C ALA A 10 -6.14 16.45 -2.04
N TYR A 11 -6.05 17.20 -3.13
CA TYR A 11 -5.60 18.58 -3.15
C TYR A 11 -6.79 19.52 -3.35
N ILE A 12 -6.92 20.52 -2.48
CA ILE A 12 -7.89 21.60 -2.63
C ILE A 12 -7.16 22.82 -3.16
N ILE A 13 -7.60 23.32 -4.32
CA ILE A 13 -7.02 24.48 -4.99
C ILE A 13 -8.09 25.57 -5.05
N GLU A 14 -7.78 26.75 -4.51
CA GLU A 14 -8.60 27.95 -4.73
C GLU A 14 -8.25 28.55 -6.10
N ILE A 15 -9.26 28.72 -6.95
CA ILE A 15 -9.14 29.44 -8.22
C ILE A 15 -9.89 30.77 -8.11
N MET A 16 -9.31 31.82 -8.70
CA MET A 16 -9.90 33.15 -8.76
C MET A 16 -10.09 33.57 -10.22
N ALA A 17 -11.31 33.95 -10.57
CA ALA A 17 -11.59 34.66 -11.82
C ALA A 17 -11.76 36.16 -11.49
N GLN A 18 -11.02 37.01 -12.19
CA GLN A 18 -11.11 38.46 -12.06
C GLN A 18 -11.50 39.06 -13.41
N GLU A 19 -12.45 39.98 -13.40
CA GLU A 19 -12.84 40.70 -14.60
C GLU A 19 -11.68 41.61 -15.05
N GLU A 20 -11.26 41.48 -16.32
CA GLU A 20 -10.20 42.33 -16.88
C GLU A 20 -10.81 43.63 -17.45
N SER A 21 -11.13 44.60 -16.58
CA SER A 21 -11.60 45.92 -17.00
C SER A 21 -10.93 47.06 -16.23
N LYS A 22 -10.75 48.21 -16.89
CA LYS A 22 -10.29 49.47 -16.25
C LYS A 22 -11.44 50.36 -15.80
N ALA A 23 -12.68 49.94 -16.02
CA ALA A 23 -13.87 50.76 -15.79
C ALA A 23 -14.31 50.78 -14.33
N VAL A 24 -14.01 49.73 -13.56
CA VAL A 24 -14.40 49.56 -12.15
C VAL A 24 -13.18 49.19 -11.31
N TYR A 25 -13.00 49.85 -10.16
CA TYR A 25 -11.91 49.58 -9.22
C TYR A 25 -12.41 49.44 -7.77
N PRO A 26 -12.09 48.34 -7.07
CA PRO A 26 -11.32 47.19 -7.54
C PRO A 26 -12.11 46.38 -8.58
N ALA A 27 -11.40 45.72 -9.50
CA ALA A 27 -12.06 44.90 -10.52
C ALA A 27 -12.81 43.73 -9.86
N PRO A 28 -14.08 43.48 -10.23
CA PRO A 28 -14.86 42.36 -9.69
C PRO A 28 -14.12 41.02 -9.82
N SER A 29 -14.19 40.21 -8.78
CA SER A 29 -13.58 38.87 -8.77
C SER A 29 -14.46 37.88 -8.03
N VAL A 30 -14.38 36.61 -8.43
CA VAL A 30 -15.01 35.48 -7.75
C VAL A 30 -13.97 34.41 -7.48
N ARG A 31 -14.11 33.71 -6.36
CA ARG A 31 -13.26 32.58 -5.98
C ARG A 31 -14.10 31.32 -5.86
N THR A 32 -13.50 30.18 -6.20
CA THR A 32 -14.10 28.86 -5.97
C THR A 32 -13.02 27.83 -5.70
N GLU A 33 -13.38 26.72 -5.07
CA GLU A 33 -12.47 25.63 -4.73
C GLU A 33 -12.65 24.46 -5.70
N VAL A 34 -11.53 23.84 -6.08
CA VAL A 34 -11.50 22.61 -6.87
C VAL A 34 -10.75 21.55 -6.09
N THR A 35 -11.40 20.40 -5.90
CA THR A 35 -10.77 19.22 -5.30
C THR A 35 -10.21 18.31 -6.39
N VAL A 36 -8.90 18.08 -6.36
CA VAL A 36 -8.19 17.14 -7.22
C VAL A 36 -7.87 15.90 -6.39
N ILE A 37 -8.23 14.72 -6.88
CA ILE A 37 -7.94 13.44 -6.21
C ILE A 37 -6.94 12.68 -7.10
N LEU A 38 -5.75 12.42 -6.56
CA LEU A 38 -4.80 11.52 -7.18
C LEU A 38 -5.26 10.09 -6.94
N MET A 39 -5.35 9.30 -8.01
CA MET A 39 -5.61 7.88 -7.92
C MET A 39 -4.29 7.14 -7.80
N ASP A 40 -4.30 6.12 -6.95
CA ASP A 40 -3.20 5.18 -6.84
C ASP A 40 -3.00 4.40 -8.15
N VAL A 41 -1.75 4.04 -8.42
CA VAL A 41 -1.33 3.18 -9.53
C VAL A 41 -0.60 2.01 -8.90
N ASN A 42 -0.97 0.79 -9.27
CA ASN A 42 -0.26 -0.42 -8.86
C ASN A 42 1.16 -0.42 -9.44
N ASP A 43 2.12 0.18 -8.72
CA ASP A 43 3.50 0.38 -9.14
C ASP A 43 4.53 -0.13 -8.13
N GLU A 44 4.09 -0.64 -6.98
CA GLU A 44 4.89 -1.46 -6.08
C GLU A 44 4.56 -2.95 -6.27
N THR A 45 5.34 -3.84 -5.65
CA THR A 45 5.09 -5.28 -5.72
C THR A 45 5.27 -5.89 -4.34
N PRO A 46 4.41 -6.84 -3.92
CA PRO A 46 4.49 -7.43 -2.60
C PRO A 46 5.88 -8.00 -2.33
N THR A 47 6.52 -7.53 -1.27
CA THR A 47 7.92 -7.84 -0.97
C THR A 47 8.07 -8.42 0.42
N PHE A 48 8.72 -9.59 0.52
CA PHE A 48 9.12 -10.17 1.79
C PHE A 48 10.22 -9.33 2.45
N ARG A 49 10.03 -8.99 3.74
CA ARG A 49 11.00 -8.20 4.50
C ARG A 49 12.32 -8.92 4.73
N SER A 50 12.26 -10.23 4.95
CA SER A 50 13.45 -11.08 5.10
C SER A 50 13.66 -11.90 3.84
N LYS A 51 14.91 -12.07 3.41
CA LYS A 51 15.25 -12.82 2.19
C LYS A 51 15.13 -14.35 2.36
N MET A 52 15.22 -14.83 3.59
CA MET A 52 15.17 -16.25 3.92
C MET A 52 14.47 -16.42 5.27
N TYR A 53 13.60 -17.42 5.35
CA TYR A 53 12.93 -17.83 6.57
C TYR A 53 13.29 -19.29 6.83
N ALA A 54 13.83 -19.58 8.01
CA ALA A 54 14.22 -20.92 8.42
C ALA A 54 13.47 -21.29 9.69
N CYS A 55 13.08 -22.55 9.82
CA CYS A 55 12.38 -23.09 10.98
C CYS A 55 12.86 -24.50 11.28
N GLU A 56 12.62 -24.95 12.50
CA GLU A 56 12.86 -26.33 12.94
C GLU A 56 11.55 -26.94 13.45
N VAL A 57 11.36 -28.23 13.19
CA VAL A 57 10.20 -29.01 13.64
C VAL A 57 10.63 -30.42 14.01
N ASN A 58 9.98 -31.00 15.03
CA ASN A 58 10.24 -32.38 15.42
C ASN A 58 9.64 -33.34 14.39
N GLU A 59 10.34 -34.43 14.05
CA GLU A 59 9.84 -35.46 13.12
C GLU A 59 8.49 -36.08 13.56
N ASN A 60 8.22 -36.12 14.87
CA ASN A 60 7.00 -36.66 15.46
C ASN A 60 5.98 -35.56 15.78
N ALA A 61 6.18 -34.34 15.26
CA ALA A 61 5.23 -33.25 15.46
C ALA A 61 3.88 -33.61 14.83
N PRO A 62 2.76 -33.36 15.51
CA PRO A 62 1.44 -33.57 14.94
C PRO A 62 1.19 -32.61 13.76
N ALA A 63 0.25 -32.97 12.89
CA ALA A 63 -0.22 -32.10 11.82
C ALA A 63 -0.71 -30.74 12.38
N ASN A 64 -0.54 -29.68 11.60
CA ASN A 64 -0.86 -28.29 11.99
C ASN A 64 -0.02 -27.74 13.15
N THR A 65 1.17 -28.28 13.40
CA THR A 65 2.12 -27.69 14.35
C THR A 65 2.61 -26.33 13.83
N PRO A 66 2.41 -25.21 14.55
CA PRO A 66 2.91 -23.91 14.11
C PRO A 66 4.44 -23.87 14.11
N LEU A 67 5.01 -23.35 13.03
CA LEU A 67 6.46 -23.20 12.87
C LEU A 67 6.91 -21.84 13.40
N THR A 68 7.99 -21.84 14.19
CA THR A 68 8.62 -20.60 14.65
C THR A 68 9.87 -20.35 13.82
N PHE A 69 9.99 -19.15 13.27
CA PHE A 69 11.18 -18.80 12.51
C PHE A 69 12.39 -18.57 13.42
N LEU A 70 13.55 -19.01 12.93
CA LEU A 70 14.84 -18.89 13.60
C LEU A 70 15.50 -17.55 13.32
N GLY A 71 16.32 -17.10 14.28
CA GLY A 71 17.12 -15.88 14.14
C GLY A 71 16.31 -14.59 14.19
N HIS A 72 16.92 -13.51 13.72
CA HIS A 72 16.31 -12.17 13.68
C HIS A 72 15.60 -11.92 12.34
N VAL A 73 14.66 -12.78 11.98
CA VAL A 73 13.80 -12.55 10.81
C VAL A 73 12.54 -11.79 11.20
N VAL A 74 12.01 -11.03 10.25
CA VAL A 74 10.71 -10.36 10.40
C VAL A 74 9.74 -11.00 9.40
N PRO A 75 8.73 -11.77 9.87
CA PRO A 75 7.72 -12.39 9.01
C PRO A 75 6.71 -11.34 8.58
N GLN A 76 7.09 -10.56 7.57
CA GLN A 76 6.30 -9.47 7.02
C GLN A 76 6.45 -9.47 5.50
N VAL A 77 5.32 -9.33 4.81
CA VAL A 77 5.25 -8.91 3.41
C VAL A 77 4.69 -7.50 3.42
N PHE A 78 5.22 -6.64 2.56
CA PHE A 78 4.73 -5.27 2.41
C PHE A 78 4.52 -4.94 0.95
N ASP A 79 3.41 -4.25 0.71
CA ASP A 79 3.07 -3.51 -0.48
C ASP A 79 2.48 -2.19 0.03
N PHE A 80 2.89 -1.07 -0.55
CA PHE A 80 2.48 0.26 -0.07
C PHE A 80 1.46 0.93 -0.98
N ASP A 81 1.00 0.24 -2.01
CA ASP A 81 -0.09 0.70 -2.86
C ASP A 81 -1.42 0.69 -2.08
N GLN A 82 -2.42 1.42 -2.58
CA GLN A 82 -3.64 1.70 -1.85
C GLN A 82 -4.78 0.75 -2.20
N GLY A 83 -5.56 0.39 -1.18
CA GLY A 83 -6.74 -0.46 -1.34
C GLY A 83 -6.37 -1.80 -1.96
N ASN A 84 -7.06 -2.18 -3.04
CA ASN A 84 -6.82 -3.46 -3.71
C ASN A 84 -5.43 -3.58 -4.35
N ASN A 85 -4.78 -2.46 -4.67
CA ASN A 85 -3.46 -2.51 -5.29
C ASN A 85 -2.38 -2.99 -4.30
N GLY A 86 -2.56 -2.74 -3.00
CA GLY A 86 -1.68 -3.25 -1.94
C GLY A 86 -2.04 -4.62 -1.38
N THR A 87 -2.99 -5.34 -1.99
CA THR A 87 -3.38 -6.69 -1.57
C THR A 87 -2.57 -7.77 -2.27
N PHE A 88 -2.37 -8.91 -1.63
CA PHE A 88 -1.52 -9.96 -2.20
C PHE A 88 -1.90 -11.37 -1.71
N ASP A 89 -1.52 -12.37 -2.52
CA ASP A 89 -1.56 -13.79 -2.18
C ASP A 89 -0.15 -14.32 -1.88
N MET A 90 -0.04 -15.20 -0.88
CA MET A 90 1.18 -15.94 -0.54
C MET A 90 0.94 -17.43 -0.71
N PHE A 91 1.91 -18.12 -1.27
CA PHE A 91 1.90 -19.57 -1.44
C PHE A 91 3.29 -20.15 -1.19
N ILE A 92 3.34 -21.45 -0.88
CA ILE A 92 4.57 -22.22 -0.77
C ILE A 92 4.65 -23.09 -2.02
N GLU A 93 5.77 -23.01 -2.73
CA GLU A 93 6.11 -23.99 -3.77
C GLU A 93 6.75 -25.21 -3.11
N ASP A 94 5.96 -26.27 -2.94
CA ASP A 94 6.33 -27.54 -2.31
C ASP A 94 5.89 -28.68 -3.25
N GLU A 95 6.73 -29.70 -3.42
CA GLU A 95 6.43 -30.89 -4.24
C GLU A 95 5.39 -31.81 -3.60
N GLU A 96 5.32 -31.87 -2.26
CA GLU A 96 4.47 -32.79 -1.50
C GLU A 96 3.29 -32.11 -0.78
N GLY A 97 3.30 -30.78 -0.67
CA GLY A 97 2.23 -30.00 -0.02
C GLY A 97 2.12 -30.26 1.49
N ILE A 98 3.25 -30.49 2.16
CA ILE A 98 3.35 -30.79 3.59
C ILE A 98 3.13 -29.52 4.42
N PHE A 99 3.57 -28.38 3.89
CA PHE A 99 3.53 -27.09 4.59
C PHE A 99 2.48 -26.14 4.01
N GLU A 100 1.91 -25.32 4.89
CA GLU A 100 0.98 -24.25 4.53
C GLU A 100 1.49 -22.90 5.09
N VAL A 101 1.21 -21.82 4.36
CA VAL A 101 1.43 -20.44 4.83
C VAL A 101 0.11 -19.85 5.29
N THR A 102 0.08 -19.26 6.48
CA THR A 102 -1.10 -18.59 7.04
C THR A 102 -0.70 -17.30 7.77
N PRO A 103 -1.37 -16.16 7.51
CA PRO A 103 -2.37 -15.98 6.47
C PRO A 103 -1.75 -16.16 5.07
N HIS A 104 -2.57 -16.51 4.07
CA HIS A 104 -2.14 -16.58 2.68
C HIS A 104 -2.57 -15.34 1.89
N GLN A 105 -3.24 -14.37 2.52
CA GLN A 105 -3.65 -13.12 1.90
C GLN A 105 -3.33 -11.94 2.82
N GLY A 106 -2.97 -10.82 2.22
CA GLY A 106 -2.72 -9.53 2.87
C GLY A 106 -3.62 -8.44 2.34
#